data_AF-A0A1G6XLD8-F1
#
_entry.id   AF-A0A1G6XLD8-F1
#
_cell.length_a   1.000
_cell.length_b   1.000
_cell.length_c   1.000
_cell.angle_alpha   90.00
_cell.angle_beta   90.00
_cell.angle_gamma   90.00
#
_symmetry.space_group_name_H-M   'P 1'
#
loop_
_entity.id
_entity.type
_entity.pdbx_description
1 polymer ?
#
loop_
_entity_poly.entity_id
_entity_poly.type
_entity_poly.pdbx_seq_one_letter_code
_entity_poly.pdbx_strand_id
1 'polypeptide(L)' 'MPLALALKLATSVSAFLCRYRRDLLGMDEAQAREAMETIWRPGGVWAAFIGDATAVALPHRFKSA' A
#
# COMPACT_ATOMS: atom_id res chain seq x y z
N MET A 1 -12.76 13.97 22.76
CA MET A 1 -11.76 13.80 21.68
C MET A 1 -12.43 13.02 20.55
N PRO A 2 -12.91 13.66 19.47
CA PRO A 2 -14.00 13.08 18.72
C PRO A 2 -13.48 12.04 17.72
N LEU A 3 -13.92 10.79 17.91
CA LEU A 3 -13.75 9.66 16.98
C LEU A 3 -14.12 10.02 15.52
N ALA A 4 -14.98 11.01 15.31
CA ALA A 4 -15.36 11.52 14.00
C ALA A 4 -14.20 12.09 13.16
N LEU A 5 -13.16 12.65 13.79
CA LEU A 5 -11.98 13.14 13.07
C LEU A 5 -11.03 11.98 12.67
N ALA A 6 -10.98 10.93 13.49
CA ALA A 6 -10.20 9.72 13.20
C ALA A 6 -10.78 8.89 12.05
N LEU A 7 -12.10 9.00 11.82
CA LEU A 7 -12.80 8.35 10.71
C LEU A 7 -12.64 9.11 9.38
N LYS A 8 -12.61 10.47 9.42
CA LYS A 8 -12.35 11.29 8.22
C LYS A 8 -10.96 11.10 7.62
N LEU A 9 -9.96 10.73 8.44
CA LEU A 9 -8.61 10.38 7.97
C LEU A 9 -8.50 8.96 7.36
N ALA A 10 -9.52 8.11 7.56
CA ALA A 10 -9.48 6.70 7.17
C ALA A 10 -10.19 6.38 5.85
N THR A 11 -10.73 7.39 5.15
CA THR A 11 -11.64 7.16 4.00
C THR A 11 -10.96 6.66 2.73
N SER A 12 -9.63 6.65 2.67
CA SER A 12 -8.92 6.01 1.55
C SER A 12 -8.73 4.52 1.82
N VAL A 13 -8.98 3.70 0.80
CA VAL A 13 -8.71 2.25 0.81
C VAL A 13 -7.27 1.97 1.27
N SER A 14 -6.33 2.84 0.89
CA SER A 14 -4.93 2.78 1.31
C SER A 14 -4.72 2.98 2.82
N ALA A 15 -5.39 3.97 3.43
CA ALA A 15 -5.30 4.21 4.87
C ALA A 15 -5.96 3.08 5.68
N PHE A 16 -7.06 2.54 5.17
CA PHE A 16 -7.72 1.36 5.73
C PHE A 16 -6.79 0.13 5.71
N LEU A 17 -6.20 -0.20 4.55
CA LEU A 17 -5.28 -1.34 4.40
C LEU A 17 -4.05 -1.21 5.30
N CYS A 18 -3.49 -0.01 5.43
CA CYS A 18 -2.37 0.25 6.32
C CYS A 18 -2.73 -0.01 7.79
N ARG A 19 -3.89 0.49 8.26
CA ARG A 19 -4.38 0.21 9.62
C ARG A 19 -4.73 -1.26 9.84
N TYR A 20 -5.37 -1.91 8.87
CA TYR A 20 -5.71 -3.33 8.93
C TYR A 20 -4.44 -4.19 9.14
N ARG A 21 -3.37 -3.93 8.38
CA ARG A 21 -2.12 -4.68 8.51
C ARG A 21 -1.44 -4.48 9.86
N ARG A 22 -1.44 -3.26 10.38
CA ARG A 22 -0.83 -2.95 11.67
C ARG A 22 -1.65 -3.48 12.85
N ASP A 23 -2.94 -3.18 12.84
CA ASP A 23 -3.81 -3.35 14.01
C ASP A 23 -4.41 -4.78 14.08
N LEU A 24 -4.55 -5.47 12.94
CA LEU A 24 -5.13 -6.82 12.89
C LEU A 24 -4.16 -7.93 12.46
N LEU A 25 -3.17 -7.64 11.60
CA LEU A 25 -2.14 -8.63 11.23
C LEU A 25 -0.87 -8.54 12.08
N GLY A 26 -0.79 -7.57 12.99
CA GLY A 26 0.35 -7.38 13.89
C GLY A 26 1.65 -6.98 13.18
N MET A 27 1.55 -6.48 11.93
CA MET A 27 2.71 -5.96 11.21
C MET A 27 3.19 -4.67 11.85
N ASP A 28 4.50 -4.48 11.95
CA ASP A 28 5.03 -3.19 12.34
C ASP A 28 4.81 -2.13 11.24
N GLU A 29 5.10 -0.87 11.56
CA GLU A 29 4.88 0.23 10.61
C GLU A 29 5.73 0.09 9.34
N ALA A 30 6.95 -0.46 9.43
CA ALA A 30 7.83 -0.63 8.29
C ALA A 30 7.30 -1.73 7.36
N GLN A 31 6.85 -2.85 7.92
CA GLN A 31 6.23 -3.95 7.18
C GLN A 31 4.91 -3.53 6.52
N ALA A 32 4.06 -2.79 7.25
CA ALA A 32 2.82 -2.28 6.69
C ALA A 32 3.10 -1.29 5.55
N ARG A 33 4.13 -0.43 5.69
CA ARG A 33 4.55 0.50 4.65
C ARG A 33 5.09 -0.21 3.42
N GLU A 34 5.94 -1.21 3.60
CA GLU A 34 6.50 -2.03 2.53
C GLU A 34 5.39 -2.72 1.72
N ALA A 35 4.40 -3.30 2.41
CA ALA A 35 3.23 -3.89 1.76
C ALA A 35 2.38 -2.85 1.02
N MET A 36 2.35 -1.59 1.46
CA MET A 36 1.66 -0.50 0.73
C MET A 36 2.41 -0.08 -0.54
N GLU A 37 3.74 -0.11 -0.55
CA GLU A 37 4.54 0.21 -1.74
C GLU A 37 4.25 -0.75 -2.91
N THR A 38 3.94 -2.01 -2.65
CA THR A 38 3.50 -2.96 -3.70
C THR A 38 2.21 -2.55 -4.40
N ILE A 39 1.31 -1.89 -3.67
CA ILE A 39 0.00 -1.45 -4.16
C ILE A 39 0.15 -0.11 -4.88
N TRP A 40 0.97 0.79 -4.34
CA TRP A 40 1.16 2.14 -4.90
C TRP A 40 2.13 2.19 -6.08
N ARG A 41 3.09 1.25 -6.15
CA ARG A 41 4.10 1.18 -7.22
C ARG A 41 4.16 -0.23 -7.83
N PRO A 42 3.06 -0.67 -8.47
CA PRO A 42 3.02 -1.97 -9.12
C PRO A 42 3.91 -1.97 -10.38
N GLY A 43 4.71 -3.02 -10.54
CA GLY A 43 5.47 -3.28 -11.76
C GLY A 43 4.63 -3.97 -12.83
N GLY A 44 5.29 -4.55 -13.83
CA GLY A 44 4.64 -5.45 -14.80
C GLY A 44 3.53 -4.77 -15.63
N VAL A 45 2.39 -5.46 -15.77
CA VAL A 45 1.27 -5.02 -16.62
C VAL A 45 0.72 -3.66 -16.19
N TRP A 46 0.71 -3.37 -14.89
CA TRP A 46 0.23 -2.07 -14.42
C TRP A 46 1.20 -0.94 -14.75
N ALA A 47 2.50 -1.16 -14.59
CA ALA A 47 3.51 -0.20 -15.02
C ALA A 47 3.39 0.12 -16.53
N ALA A 48 3.10 -0.91 -17.35
CA ALA A 48 2.84 -0.72 -18.77
C ALA A 48 1.57 0.12 -19.01
N PHE A 49 0.49 -0.15 -18.26
CA PHE A 49 -0.77 0.60 -18.36
C PHE A 49 -0.61 2.10 -18.06
N ILE A 50 0.20 2.46 -17.06
CA ILE A 50 0.45 3.87 -16.68
C ILE A 50 1.61 4.53 -17.44
N GLY A 51 2.27 3.80 -18.35
CA GLY A 51 3.37 4.31 -19.18
C GLY A 51 4.74 4.38 -18.49
N ASP A 52 4.93 3.71 -17.35
CA ASP A 52 6.25 3.60 -16.71
C ASP A 52 7.05 2.44 -17.30
N ALA A 53 7.69 2.70 -18.45
CA ALA A 53 8.50 1.73 -19.17
C ALA A 53 9.65 1.13 -18.35
N THR A 54 10.15 1.86 -17.34
CA THR A 54 11.27 1.40 -16.50
C THR A 54 10.83 0.38 -15.46
N ALA A 55 9.56 0.42 -15.04
CA ALA A 55 8.99 -0.48 -14.07
C ALA A 55 8.31 -1.73 -14.67
N VAL A 56 8.15 -1.80 -16.00
CA VAL A 56 7.53 -2.95 -16.69
C VAL A 56 8.29 -4.26 -16.42
N ALA A 57 9.62 -4.21 -16.49
CA ALA A 57 10.47 -5.39 -16.27
C ALA A 57 10.75 -5.66 -14.78
N LEU A 58 10.35 -4.74 -13.90
CA LEU A 58 10.55 -4.91 -12.47
C LEU A 58 9.43 -5.76 -11.87
N PRO A 59 9.74 -6.66 -10.92
CA PRO A 59 8.70 -7.22 -10.08
C PRO A 59 8.01 -6.09 -9.32
N HIS A 60 6.79 -6.34 -8.84
CA HIS A 60 6.13 -5.42 -7.92
C HIS A 60 7.11 -5.11 -6.79
N ARG A 61 7.42 -3.83 -6.60
CA ARG A 61 8.49 -3.44 -5.69
C ARG A 61 8.11 -3.93 -4.29
N PHE A 62 9.00 -4.71 -3.69
CA PHE A 62 8.81 -5.45 -2.43
C PHE A 62 7.82 -6.61 -2.51
N LYS A 63 8.21 -7.66 -3.26
CA LYS A 63 7.51 -8.94 -3.28
C LYS A 63 7.27 -9.40 -1.83
N SER A 64 6.04 -9.31 -1.33
CA SER A 64 5.69 -9.97 -0.07
C SER A 64 5.91 -11.46 -0.31
N ALA A 65 6.90 -12.02 0.39
CA ALA A 65 7.25 -13.43 0.35
C ALA A 65 6.02 -14.31 0.61
#